data_AF-A0A8I2YPY8-F1
#
_entry.id   AF-A0A8I2YPY8-F1
#
_cell.length_a   1.000
_cell.length_b   1.000
_cell.length_c   1.000
_cell.angle_alpha   90.00
_cell.angle_beta   90.00
_cell.angle_gamma   90.00
#
_symmetry.space_group_name_H-M   'P 1'
#
loop_
_entity.id
_entity.type
_entity.pdbx_description
1 polymer ?
#
loop_
_entity_poly.entity_id
_entity_poly.type
_entity_poly.pdbx_seq_one_letter_code
_entity_poly.pdbx_strand_id
1 'polypeptide(L)'
;MYRVHDGHPLQIGGPRQYLADEHLPFEKLQTWHKVYLQQKAYHDHTTPLPSQTLNVCPPNPDWLKGRYDAAFVNIDDMAKWPLSGLEGHAVCELRLIFRPIPPRGQPATWWSDMFLVYTTQFDLRARDPITGMFSLKRSTRSSGIAMGDVFPLTQLRALAPIVPKFGAVADVRLTSRTSSSYSTHFYLNHFFERELFYAIK
;
A
#
# COMPACT_ATOMS: atom_id res chain seq x y z
N MET A 1 17.10 -5.91 -23.89
CA MET A 1 18.02 -4.76 -23.73
C MET A 1 17.16 -3.59 -23.27
N TYR A 2 17.02 -3.42 -21.96
CA TYR A 2 16.09 -2.45 -21.37
C TYR A 2 16.83 -1.14 -21.15
N ARG A 3 16.39 -0.07 -21.83
CA ARG A 3 16.90 1.28 -21.58
C ARG A 3 16.26 1.79 -20.31
N VAL A 4 17.10 1.84 -19.27
CA VAL A 4 16.94 2.65 -18.06
C VAL A 4 16.90 4.11 -18.49
N HIS A 5 15.81 4.81 -18.19
CA HIS A 5 15.87 6.25 -18.01
C HIS A 5 15.90 6.51 -16.51
N ASP A 6 17.09 6.87 -16.06
CA ASP A 6 17.39 7.72 -14.91
C ASP A 6 16.64 7.40 -13.62
N GLY A 7 17.08 6.32 -12.94
CA GLY A 7 17.76 6.37 -11.65
C GLY A 7 17.25 7.26 -10.51
N HIS A 8 16.07 7.85 -10.64
CA HIS A 8 15.44 8.66 -9.64
C HIS A 8 14.28 7.86 -9.07
N PRO A 9 14.26 7.58 -7.74
CA PRO A 9 13.03 7.16 -7.12
C PRO A 9 11.96 8.19 -7.49
N LEU A 10 10.79 7.72 -7.94
CA LEU A 10 9.60 8.58 -8.12
C LEU A 10 9.53 9.50 -6.91
N GLN A 11 9.66 10.81 -7.12
CA GLN A 11 9.81 11.77 -6.03
C GLN A 11 8.56 11.68 -5.12
N ILE A 12 8.74 11.03 -3.98
CA ILE A 12 7.67 10.68 -3.06
C ILE A 12 7.19 11.98 -2.36
N GLY A 13 5.90 12.27 -2.43
CA GLY A 13 5.27 13.27 -1.55
C GLY A 13 5.28 14.74 -1.98
N GLY A 14 5.81 15.09 -3.15
CA GLY A 14 5.74 16.47 -3.66
C GLY A 14 4.30 16.94 -3.93
N PRO A 15 3.99 18.25 -3.83
CA PRO A 15 2.79 18.83 -4.44
C PRO A 15 2.91 18.68 -5.96
N ARG A 16 2.08 17.85 -6.58
CA ARG A 16 1.96 17.84 -8.05
C ARG A 16 0.98 18.94 -8.42
N GLN A 17 1.48 20.02 -9.00
CA GLN A 17 0.63 21.06 -9.59
C GLN A 17 -0.08 20.45 -10.78
N TYR A 18 -1.40 20.39 -10.71
CA TYR A 18 -2.24 20.04 -11.85
C TYR A 18 -2.30 21.25 -12.77
N LEU A 19 -1.65 21.18 -13.94
CA LEU A 19 -1.88 22.15 -15.00
C LEU A 19 -3.24 21.81 -15.61
N ALA A 20 -4.21 22.72 -15.47
CA ALA A 20 -5.61 22.45 -15.73
C ALA A 20 -5.96 22.08 -17.18
N ASP A 21 -5.03 22.28 -18.13
CA ASP A 21 -5.22 22.09 -19.57
C ASP A 21 -4.45 20.90 -20.18
N GLU A 22 -3.78 20.08 -19.36
CA GLU A 22 -3.12 18.88 -19.89
C GLU A 22 -4.10 17.74 -20.09
N HIS A 23 -4.21 17.29 -21.34
CA HIS A 23 -4.95 16.08 -21.67
C HIS A 23 -4.29 14.89 -20.97
N LEU A 24 -5.05 14.15 -20.16
CA LEU A 24 -4.56 12.90 -19.58
C LEU A 24 -4.15 11.97 -20.71
N PRO A 25 -3.03 11.26 -20.58
CA PRO A 25 -2.56 10.38 -21.65
C PRO A 25 -3.36 9.07 -21.73
N PHE A 26 -4.47 8.96 -20.98
CA PHE A 26 -5.40 7.84 -20.95
C PHE A 26 -6.85 8.35 -20.93
N GLU A 27 -7.77 7.56 -21.50
CA GLU A 27 -9.20 7.91 -21.51
C GLU A 27 -9.98 7.19 -20.41
N LYS A 28 -9.52 6.00 -20.02
CA LYS A 28 -10.25 5.10 -19.12
C LYS A 28 -9.30 4.44 -18.14
N LEU A 29 -9.85 4.07 -16.98
CA LEU A 29 -9.19 3.19 -16.03
C LEU A 29 -9.96 1.88 -15.98
N GLN A 30 -9.27 0.76 -16.22
CA GLN A 30 -9.77 -0.53 -15.75
C GLN A 30 -9.41 -0.68 -14.27
N THR A 31 -10.32 -1.19 -13.45
CA THR A 31 -10.15 -1.24 -12.00
C THR A 31 -10.42 -2.64 -11.45
N TRP A 32 -9.76 -2.97 -10.35
CA TRP A 32 -9.91 -4.24 -9.64
C TRP A 32 -10.12 -3.99 -8.15
N HIS A 33 -10.84 -4.89 -7.50
CA HIS A 33 -11.16 -4.80 -6.06
C HIS A 33 -10.40 -5.79 -5.19
N LYS A 34 -9.63 -6.69 -5.79
CA LYS A 34 -8.85 -7.71 -5.10
C LYS A 34 -7.57 -8.00 -5.87
N VAL A 35 -6.52 -8.37 -5.15
CA VAL A 35 -5.31 -8.98 -5.70
C VAL A 35 -4.90 -10.14 -4.81
N TYR A 36 -4.40 -11.21 -5.43
CA TYR A 36 -3.84 -12.35 -4.72
C TYR A 36 -2.32 -12.20 -4.71
N LEU A 37 -1.74 -12.28 -3.53
CA LEU A 37 -0.31 -12.19 -3.33
C LEU A 37 0.20 -13.52 -2.81
N GLN A 38 1.10 -14.15 -3.56
CA GLN A 38 1.74 -15.38 -3.13
C GLN A 38 3.20 -15.11 -2.77
N GLN A 39 3.55 -15.47 -1.56
CA GLN A 39 4.90 -15.32 -1.03
C GLN A 39 5.61 -16.68 -0.97
N LYS A 40 6.90 -16.65 -0.63
CA LYS A 40 7.70 -17.83 -0.33
C LYS A 40 8.05 -17.81 1.15
N ALA A 41 8.25 -18.99 1.74
CA ALA A 41 8.63 -19.08 3.14
C ALA A 41 9.94 -18.33 3.41
N TYR A 42 10.04 -17.70 4.57
CA TYR A 42 11.17 -16.87 4.99
C TYR A 42 12.46 -17.69 5.07
N HIS A 43 12.40 -18.87 5.69
CA HIS A 43 13.55 -19.76 5.86
C HIS A 43 13.77 -20.73 4.70
N ASP A 44 12.79 -20.85 3.79
CA ASP A 44 12.88 -21.71 2.61
C ASP A 44 12.24 -21.01 1.40
N HIS A 45 13.07 -20.31 0.63
CA HIS A 45 12.65 -19.57 -0.56
C HIS A 45 12.26 -20.46 -1.75
N THR A 46 12.31 -21.79 -1.61
CA THR A 46 11.81 -22.72 -2.61
C THR A 46 10.35 -23.08 -2.37
N THR A 47 9.89 -22.98 -1.12
CA THR A 47 8.52 -23.33 -0.73
C THR A 47 7.58 -22.13 -0.91
N PRO A 48 6.60 -22.20 -1.83
CA PRO A 48 5.55 -21.20 -1.93
C PRO A 48 4.57 -21.33 -0.76
N LEU A 49 4.15 -20.21 -0.21
CA LEU A 49 3.11 -20.13 0.81
C LEU A 49 1.72 -20.07 0.14
N PRO A 50 0.63 -20.31 0.89
CA PRO A 50 -0.71 -20.01 0.43
C PRO A 50 -0.84 -18.55 0.01
N SER A 51 -1.60 -18.28 -1.05
CA SER A 51 -1.86 -16.91 -1.49
C SER A 51 -2.72 -16.16 -0.48
N GLN A 52 -2.35 -14.92 -0.17
CA GLN A 52 -3.13 -13.99 0.62
C GLN A 52 -3.95 -13.09 -0.28
N THR A 53 -5.20 -12.82 0.09
CA THR A 53 -6.07 -11.89 -0.66
C THR A 53 -5.97 -10.49 -0.06
N LEU A 54 -5.57 -9.51 -0.85
CA LEU A 54 -5.66 -8.08 -0.50
C LEU A 54 -6.89 -7.47 -1.17
N ASN A 55 -7.67 -6.71 -0.41
CA ASN A 55 -8.92 -6.09 -0.83
C ASN A 55 -8.74 -4.58 -1.00
N VAL A 56 -9.33 -4.08 -2.07
CA VAL A 56 -9.34 -2.66 -2.48
C VAL A 56 -10.73 -2.31 -3.02
N CYS A 57 -11.72 -2.48 -2.16
CA CYS A 57 -13.12 -2.32 -2.54
C CYS A 57 -13.62 -0.92 -2.11
N PRO A 58 -14.16 -0.11 -3.05
CA PRO A 58 -14.79 1.14 -2.70
C PRO A 58 -16.06 0.91 -1.85
N PRO A 59 -16.62 1.98 -1.27
CA PRO A 59 -17.87 1.90 -0.54
C PRO A 59 -18.98 1.18 -1.33
N ASN A 60 -19.64 0.23 -0.68
CA ASN A 60 -20.79 -0.50 -1.20
C ASN A 60 -21.76 -0.82 -0.05
N PRO A 61 -22.94 -1.42 -0.31
CA PRO A 61 -23.91 -1.70 0.75
C PRO A 61 -23.37 -2.57 1.91
N ASP A 62 -22.46 -3.50 1.65
CA ASP A 62 -21.85 -4.35 2.67
C ASP A 62 -20.71 -3.65 3.44
N TRP A 63 -20.05 -2.70 2.78
CA TRP A 63 -18.88 -1.96 3.24
C TRP A 63 -19.08 -0.46 3.01
N LEU A 64 -19.87 0.20 3.87
CA LEU A 64 -20.22 1.63 3.72
C LEU A 64 -19.00 2.58 3.68
N LYS A 65 -17.84 2.14 4.17
CA LYS A 65 -16.58 2.90 4.14
C LYS A 65 -15.54 2.31 3.17
N GLY A 66 -15.94 1.32 2.39
CA GLY A 66 -15.04 0.49 1.60
C GLY A 66 -14.27 -0.52 2.45
N ARG A 67 -13.50 -1.37 1.78
CA ARG A 67 -12.62 -2.36 2.39
C ARG A 67 -11.24 -2.24 1.75
N TYR A 68 -10.29 -1.79 2.55
CA TYR A 68 -8.94 -1.46 2.10
C TYR A 68 -7.94 -2.13 3.02
N ASP A 69 -7.21 -3.10 2.48
CA ASP A 69 -6.14 -3.76 3.22
C ASP A 69 -4.85 -2.92 3.14
N ALA A 70 -4.03 -3.01 4.17
CA ALA A 70 -2.68 -2.44 4.16
C ALA A 70 -1.66 -3.47 3.67
N ALA A 71 -0.62 -3.00 3.01
CA ALA A 71 0.42 -3.83 2.43
C ALA A 71 1.80 -3.18 2.61
N PHE A 72 2.82 -4.01 2.58
CA PHE A 72 4.20 -3.57 2.40
C PHE A 72 4.45 -3.32 0.92
N VAL A 73 5.03 -2.15 0.63
CA VAL A 73 5.37 -1.71 -0.73
C VAL A 73 6.88 -1.49 -0.76
N ASN A 74 7.56 -2.10 -1.74
CA ASN A 74 8.96 -1.80 -1.96
C ASN A 74 9.11 -0.39 -2.51
N ILE A 75 9.90 0.46 -1.86
CA ILE A 75 10.19 1.83 -2.29
C ILE A 75 11.67 2.05 -2.61
N ASP A 76 12.49 1.02 -2.38
CA ASP A 76 13.90 0.98 -2.74
C ASP A 76 14.16 -0.29 -3.56
N ASP A 77 14.65 -0.12 -4.79
CA ASP A 77 14.95 -1.24 -5.69
C ASP A 77 16.08 -2.14 -5.17
N MET A 78 16.92 -1.65 -4.26
CA MET A 78 17.97 -2.43 -3.63
C MET A 78 17.45 -3.27 -2.46
N ALA A 79 16.32 -2.89 -1.87
CA ALA A 79 15.74 -3.60 -0.75
C ALA A 79 15.05 -4.89 -1.21
N LYS A 80 15.29 -5.97 -0.46
CA LYS A 80 14.80 -7.31 -0.78
C LYS A 80 13.85 -7.78 0.30
N TRP A 81 12.57 -7.82 -0.01
CA TRP A 81 11.61 -8.48 0.87
C TRP A 81 11.80 -10.00 0.88
N PRO A 82 11.71 -10.69 2.03
CA PRO A 82 11.54 -10.16 3.39
C PRO A 82 12.85 -9.85 4.13
N LEU A 83 14.01 -10.05 3.50
CA LEU A 83 15.34 -9.99 4.14
C LEU A 83 15.73 -8.59 4.65
N SER A 84 15.35 -7.53 3.94
CA SER A 84 15.59 -6.13 4.35
C SER A 84 14.62 -5.65 5.43
N GLY A 85 13.63 -6.46 5.82
CA GLY A 85 12.59 -6.08 6.76
C GLY A 85 11.89 -4.77 6.40
N LEU A 86 11.89 -3.81 7.32
CA LEU A 86 11.27 -2.50 7.11
C LEU A 86 12.15 -1.52 6.33
N GLU A 87 13.44 -1.81 6.17
CA GLU A 87 14.35 -0.96 5.41
C GLU A 87 14.00 -1.03 3.91
N GLY A 88 13.85 0.14 3.27
CA GLY A 88 13.45 0.24 1.86
C GLY A 88 12.00 -0.14 1.57
N HIS A 89 11.17 -0.34 2.60
CA HIS A 89 9.76 -0.68 2.45
C HIS A 89 8.86 0.33 3.15
N ALA A 90 7.74 0.67 2.51
CA ALA A 90 6.68 1.49 3.09
C ALA A 90 5.50 0.62 3.52
N VAL A 91 4.78 1.06 4.55
CA VAL A 91 3.46 0.51 4.89
C VAL A 91 2.40 1.43 4.30
N CYS A 92 1.56 0.88 3.44
CA CYS A 92 0.55 1.65 2.70
C CYS A 92 -0.82 0.97 2.76
N GLU A 93 -1.90 1.74 2.88
CA GLU A 93 -3.26 1.26 2.64
C GLU A 93 -3.57 1.34 1.16
N LEU A 94 -4.01 0.22 0.58
CA LEU A 94 -4.34 0.16 -0.84
C LEU A 94 -5.70 0.84 -1.08
N ARG A 95 -5.80 1.72 -2.08
CA ARG A 95 -7.01 2.54 -2.33
C ARG A 95 -7.66 2.29 -3.68
N LEU A 96 -6.87 1.99 -4.70
CA LEU A 96 -7.36 1.61 -6.03
C LEU A 96 -6.33 0.74 -6.74
N ILE A 97 -6.73 -0.39 -7.30
CA ILE A 97 -5.91 -1.14 -8.26
C ILE A 97 -6.46 -0.84 -9.64
N PHE A 98 -5.60 -0.42 -10.55
CA PHE A 98 -6.04 0.02 -11.87
C PHE A 98 -4.99 -0.17 -12.96
N ARG A 99 -5.46 -0.06 -14.20
CA ARG A 99 -4.63 -0.01 -15.41
C ARG A 99 -5.18 1.10 -16.29
N PRO A 100 -4.38 2.12 -16.61
CA PRO A 100 -4.82 3.17 -17.54
C PRO A 100 -4.92 2.62 -18.96
N ILE A 101 -5.96 3.02 -19.70
CA ILE A 101 -6.16 2.65 -21.11
C ILE A 101 -5.89 3.89 -21.97
N PRO A 102 -4.88 3.86 -22.85
CA PRO A 102 -4.58 4.98 -23.75
C PRO A 102 -5.69 5.20 -24.78
N PRO A 103 -5.82 6.42 -25.35
CA PRO A 103 -6.69 6.68 -26.49
C PRO A 103 -6.39 5.73 -27.66
N ARG A 104 -7.42 5.38 -28.45
CA ARG A 104 -7.21 4.55 -29.64
C ARG A 104 -6.30 5.27 -30.64
N GLY A 105 -5.33 4.55 -31.20
CA GLY A 105 -4.42 5.08 -32.21
C GLY A 105 -3.20 5.82 -31.66
N GLN A 106 -3.04 5.94 -30.34
CA GLN A 106 -1.79 6.37 -29.73
C GLN A 106 -0.84 5.18 -29.52
N PRO A 107 0.49 5.39 -29.66
CA PRO A 107 1.47 4.36 -29.36
C PRO A 107 1.43 3.99 -27.88
N ALA A 108 1.63 2.70 -27.58
CA ALA A 108 1.75 2.21 -26.22
C ALA A 108 2.92 2.91 -25.52
N THR A 109 2.62 3.64 -24.44
CA THR A 109 3.62 4.20 -23.54
C THR A 109 4.13 3.13 -22.59
N TRP A 110 5.31 3.33 -22.00
CA TRP A 110 5.93 2.35 -21.10
C TRP A 110 5.05 1.95 -19.89
N TRP A 111 4.08 2.78 -19.50
CA TRP A 111 3.14 2.50 -18.41
C TRP A 111 1.77 1.94 -18.88
N SER A 112 1.48 1.94 -20.18
CA SER A 112 0.16 1.58 -20.71
C SER A 112 -0.25 0.11 -20.46
N ASP A 113 0.72 -0.76 -20.21
CA ASP A 113 0.50 -2.17 -19.85
C ASP A 113 0.77 -2.48 -18.37
N MET A 114 1.06 -1.47 -17.56
CA MET A 114 1.35 -1.68 -16.13
C MET A 114 0.06 -1.68 -15.31
N PHE A 115 -0.08 -2.71 -14.46
CA PHE A 115 -1.01 -2.65 -13.35
C PHE A 115 -0.42 -1.75 -12.27
N LEU A 116 -1.21 -0.77 -11.84
CA LEU A 116 -0.84 0.23 -10.85
C LEU A 116 -1.73 0.09 -9.62
N VAL A 117 -1.22 0.59 -8.50
CA VAL A 117 -1.96 0.70 -7.26
C VAL A 117 -1.80 2.11 -6.68
N TYR A 118 -2.92 2.79 -6.48
CA TYR A 118 -2.97 4.01 -5.69
C TYR A 118 -3.09 3.63 -4.22
N THR A 119 -2.30 4.28 -3.38
CA THR A 119 -2.19 3.97 -1.96
C THR A 119 -2.22 5.24 -1.11
N THR A 120 -2.57 5.11 0.16
CA THR A 120 -2.30 6.12 1.19
C THR A 120 -1.24 5.59 2.14
N GLN A 121 -0.31 6.46 2.56
CA GLN A 121 0.87 6.03 3.31
C GLN A 121 0.65 6.12 4.82
N PHE A 122 1.40 5.30 5.55
CA PHE A 122 1.57 5.42 6.99
C PHE A 122 3.01 5.81 7.33
N ASP A 123 3.15 6.75 8.25
CA ASP A 123 4.41 7.02 8.92
C ASP A 123 4.68 5.90 9.92
N LEU A 124 5.78 5.18 9.71
CA LEU A 124 6.31 4.25 10.70
C LEU A 124 6.90 5.05 11.87
N ARG A 125 6.50 4.69 13.09
CA ARG A 125 6.98 5.27 14.34
C ARG A 125 7.66 4.20 15.17
N ALA A 126 8.24 4.62 16.29
CA ALA A 126 8.90 3.73 17.23
C ALA A 126 7.98 2.58 17.69
N ARG A 127 8.62 1.49 18.10
CA ARG A 127 7.96 0.35 18.72
C ARG A 127 7.34 0.79 20.04
N ASP A 128 6.08 0.43 20.24
CA ASP A 128 5.37 0.67 21.49
C ASP A 128 5.94 -0.27 22.56
N PRO A 129 6.38 0.25 23.73
CA PRO A 129 7.12 -0.56 24.71
C PRO A 129 6.25 -1.60 25.41
N ILE A 130 4.92 -1.43 25.41
CA ILE A 130 3.99 -2.33 26.08
C ILE A 130 3.63 -3.49 25.16
N THR A 131 3.21 -3.17 23.93
CA THR A 131 2.76 -4.16 22.96
C THR A 131 3.90 -4.78 22.16
N GLY A 132 5.05 -4.11 22.13
CA GLY A 132 6.15 -4.47 21.24
C GLY A 132 5.82 -4.26 19.76
N MET A 133 4.70 -3.66 19.37
CA MET A 133 4.35 -3.45 17.96
C MET A 133 4.84 -2.10 17.45
N PHE A 134 5.15 -1.98 16.16
CA PHE A 134 5.45 -0.67 15.57
C PHE A 134 4.20 0.19 15.54
N SER A 135 4.31 1.43 16.03
CA SER A 135 3.23 2.40 15.89
C SER A 135 3.22 2.96 14.47
N LEU A 136 2.03 3.13 13.91
CA LEU A 136 1.79 3.71 12.60
C LEU A 136 0.87 4.91 12.75
N LYS A 137 1.13 5.97 11.98
CA LYS A 137 0.22 7.12 11.87
C LYS A 137 -0.07 7.36 10.40
N ARG A 138 -1.33 7.62 10.01
CA ARG A 138 -1.61 8.01 8.62
C ARG A 138 -0.80 9.25 8.26
N SER A 139 -0.06 9.17 7.16
CA SER A 139 0.66 10.32 6.62
C SER A 139 -0.34 11.30 6.03
N THR A 140 -0.23 12.57 6.40
CA THR A 140 -1.11 13.64 5.91
C THR A 140 -0.28 14.80 5.38
N ARG A 141 -0.76 15.45 4.32
CA ARG A 141 -0.24 16.74 3.86
C ARG A 141 -0.50 17.82 4.92
N SER A 142 0.12 18.99 4.76
CA SER A 142 -0.14 20.16 5.62
C SER A 142 -1.62 20.57 5.64
N SER A 143 -2.38 20.24 4.60
CA SER A 143 -3.83 20.43 4.51
C SER A 143 -4.66 19.42 5.33
N GLY A 144 -4.04 18.42 5.94
CA GLY A 144 -4.73 17.32 6.63
C GLY A 144 -5.25 16.20 5.72
N ILE A 145 -5.11 16.34 4.39
CA ILE A 145 -5.48 15.30 3.43
C ILE A 145 -4.46 14.17 3.47
N ALA A 146 -4.92 12.92 3.41
CA ALA A 146 -4.05 11.74 3.37
C ALA A 146 -3.03 11.84 2.22
N MET A 147 -1.76 11.60 2.53
CA MET A 147 -0.70 11.55 1.55
C MET A 147 -0.76 10.19 0.84
N GLY A 148 -0.88 10.24 -0.48
CA GLY A 148 -0.98 9.05 -1.31
C GLY A 148 -0.03 9.09 -2.50
N ASP A 149 0.23 7.90 -3.03
CA ASP A 149 1.13 7.69 -4.16
C ASP A 149 0.66 6.52 -5.03
N VAL A 150 1.21 6.45 -6.24
CA VAL A 150 0.91 5.40 -7.22
C VAL A 150 2.16 4.55 -7.45
N PHE A 151 2.03 3.25 -7.24
CA PHE A 151 3.10 2.29 -7.44
C PHE A 151 2.72 1.25 -8.50
N PRO A 152 3.68 0.70 -9.24
CA PRO A 152 3.53 -0.59 -9.91
C PRO A 152 3.00 -1.66 -8.94
N LEU A 153 2.03 -2.44 -9.37
CA LEU A 153 1.47 -3.53 -8.55
C LEU A 153 2.55 -4.57 -8.18
N THR A 154 3.57 -4.71 -9.03
CA THR A 154 4.75 -5.55 -8.81
C THR A 154 5.62 -5.11 -7.64
N GLN A 155 5.41 -3.93 -7.06
CA GLN A 155 6.10 -3.47 -5.84
C GLN A 155 5.38 -3.91 -4.56
N LEU A 156 4.18 -4.48 -4.62
CA LEU A 156 3.54 -5.09 -3.45
C LEU A 156 4.35 -6.31 -2.97
N ARG A 157 4.55 -6.41 -1.66
CA ARG A 157 5.43 -7.43 -1.05
C ARG A 157 4.74 -8.36 -0.07
N ALA A 158 3.88 -7.85 0.79
CA ALA A 158 3.14 -8.64 1.79
C ALA A 158 1.90 -7.90 2.28
N LEU A 159 0.95 -8.62 2.87
CA LEU A 159 -0.06 -8.01 3.73
C LEU A 159 0.63 -7.32 4.93
N ALA A 160 0.20 -6.10 5.24
CA ALA A 160 0.59 -5.39 6.45
C ALA A 160 -0.61 -5.37 7.41
N PRO A 161 -0.73 -6.35 8.32
CA PRO A 161 -1.84 -6.42 9.25
C PRO A 161 -1.78 -5.26 10.25
N ILE A 162 -2.69 -4.31 10.10
CA ILE A 162 -2.79 -3.14 10.99
C ILE A 162 -3.96 -3.28 11.96
N VAL A 163 -3.75 -2.84 13.19
CA VAL A 163 -4.78 -2.82 14.25
C VAL A 163 -4.92 -1.39 14.77
N PRO A 164 -6.13 -0.85 14.93
CA PRO A 164 -6.32 0.50 15.47
C PRO A 164 -5.68 0.64 16.85
N LYS A 165 -4.96 1.73 17.08
CA LYS A 165 -4.49 2.11 18.42
C LYS A 165 -5.62 2.82 19.14
N PHE A 166 -6.17 2.18 20.17
CA PHE A 166 -7.17 2.80 21.02
C PHE A 166 -6.51 3.78 22.00
N GLY A 167 -7.16 4.92 22.24
CA GLY A 167 -6.79 5.83 23.32
C GLY A 167 -7.30 5.31 24.67
N ALA A 168 -7.33 6.20 25.67
CA ALA A 168 -7.88 5.87 26.99
C ALA A 168 -9.35 5.43 26.94
N VAL A 169 -10.09 5.91 25.94
CA VAL A 169 -11.49 5.54 25.67
C VAL A 169 -11.57 5.00 24.25
N ALA A 170 -12.15 3.82 24.07
CA ALA A 170 -12.41 3.26 22.76
C ALA A 170 -13.56 4.01 22.07
N ASP A 171 -13.33 4.47 20.83
CA ASP A 171 -14.39 5.06 20.02
C ASP A 171 -15.34 3.96 19.55
N VAL A 172 -16.62 4.06 19.94
CA VAL A 172 -17.68 3.10 19.62
C VAL A 172 -17.90 2.91 18.11
N ARG A 173 -17.42 3.85 17.29
CA ARG A 173 -17.49 3.75 15.83
C ARG A 173 -16.41 2.83 15.25
N LEU A 174 -15.41 2.41 16.04
CA LEU A 174 -14.35 1.52 15.60
C LEU A 174 -14.82 0.06 15.61
N THR A 175 -15.21 -0.43 14.44
CA THR A 175 -15.56 -1.83 14.21
C THR A 175 -14.55 -2.45 13.25
N SER A 176 -14.62 -3.77 13.03
CA SER A 176 -13.81 -4.42 11.98
C SER A 176 -14.02 -3.84 10.58
N ARG A 177 -15.13 -3.12 10.32
CA ARG A 177 -15.46 -2.54 9.01
C ARG A 177 -15.17 -1.05 8.88
N THR A 178 -14.99 -0.35 9.99
CA THR A 178 -14.95 1.12 10.02
C THR A 178 -13.69 1.66 10.64
N SER A 179 -12.90 0.81 11.30
CA SER A 179 -11.76 1.23 12.09
C SER A 179 -10.63 1.85 11.28
N SER A 180 -10.34 1.31 10.09
CA SER A 180 -9.40 1.94 9.16
C SER A 180 -9.83 3.38 8.82
N SER A 181 -11.13 3.63 8.61
CA SER A 181 -11.61 4.95 8.19
C SER A 181 -11.67 5.99 9.30
N TYR A 182 -11.93 5.58 10.55
CA TYR A 182 -12.05 6.51 11.68
C TYR A 182 -10.77 6.64 12.51
N SER A 183 -9.86 5.67 12.45
CA SER A 183 -8.58 5.76 13.15
C SER A 183 -7.50 6.43 12.30
N THR A 184 -6.68 7.22 12.97
CA THR A 184 -5.47 7.83 12.42
C THR A 184 -4.19 7.15 12.92
N HIS A 185 -4.29 6.35 13.98
CA HIS A 185 -3.18 5.68 14.63
C HIS A 185 -3.42 4.17 14.67
N PHE A 186 -2.39 3.41 14.36
CA PHE A 186 -2.46 1.95 14.25
C PHE A 186 -1.21 1.32 14.85
N TYR A 187 -1.30 0.03 15.12
CA TYR A 187 -0.17 -0.85 15.36
C TYR A 187 0.02 -1.75 14.14
N LEU A 188 1.27 -1.98 13.76
CA LEU A 188 1.63 -3.04 12.82
C LEU A 188 1.75 -4.36 13.59
N ASN A 189 0.79 -5.26 13.37
CA ASN A 189 0.72 -6.54 14.04
C ASN A 189 1.64 -7.58 13.38
N HIS A 190 2.95 -7.42 13.60
CA HIS A 190 3.94 -8.38 13.12
C HIS A 190 3.82 -9.78 13.74
N PHE A 191 3.00 -9.97 14.78
CA PHE A 191 2.69 -11.28 15.36
C PHE A 191 1.58 -12.04 14.62
N PHE A 192 0.91 -11.41 13.65
CA PHE A 192 -0.19 -12.00 12.90
C PHE A 192 0.21 -13.28 12.16
N GLU A 193 1.43 -13.31 11.62
CA GLU A 193 1.95 -14.45 10.88
C GLU A 193 3.44 -14.64 11.19
N ARG A 194 3.86 -15.91 11.27
CA ARG A 194 5.25 -16.29 11.57
C ARG A 194 6.24 -15.67 10.58
N GLU A 195 5.90 -15.68 9.30
CA GLU A 195 6.76 -15.19 8.22
C GLU A 195 6.98 -13.69 8.34
N LEU A 196 5.92 -12.94 8.71
CA LEU A 196 6.02 -11.52 8.99
C LEU A 196 6.84 -11.24 10.26
N PHE A 197 6.64 -12.03 11.32
CA PHE A 197 7.40 -11.87 12.56
C PHE A 197 8.92 -11.93 12.32
N TYR A 198 9.38 -12.86 11.49
CA TYR A 198 10.80 -12.96 11.13
C TYR A 198 11.26 -11.87 10.17
N ALA A 199 10.39 -11.42 9.28
CA ALA A 199 10.72 -10.37 8.32
C ALA A 199 11.05 -9.03 8.99
N ILE A 200 10.29 -8.63 10.01
CA ILE A 200 10.33 -7.26 10.57
C ILE A 200 10.65 -7.21 12.07
N LYS A 201 11.39 -8.22 12.56
CA LYS A 201 11.81 -8.30 13.96
C LYS A 201 12.70 -7.12 14.38
#